data_AF-A0A3B9EJK1-F1
#
_entry.id   AF-A0A3B9EJK1-F1
#
_cell.length_a   1.000
_cell.length_b   1.000
_cell.length_c   1.000
_cell.angle_alpha   90.00
_cell.angle_beta   90.00
_cell.angle_gamma   90.00
#
_symmetry.space_group_name_H-M   'P 1'
#
loop_
_entity.id
_entity.type
_entity.pdbx_description
1 polymer ?
#
loop_
_entity_poly.entity_id
_entity_poly.type
_entity_poly.pdbx_seq_one_letter_code
_entity_poly.pdbx_strand_id
1 'polypeptide(L)'
;MSDELERAKANERRRVRRLQMSAALGGVGLTAAFCGVLMVKRGEGRTVIAGGVLGLLGLCALAVSMVLGMLNGPDSDTIRVEQAKGGYRDNVQKKRAVSMAIMPLTSLILVYLGTRSAWAIAGGQGNWDDWKMAALSPVVSGVLLMMVTGFDIRGDRRLKRLLEDELTLSFRRSALNTALGVALAGMVVVFVLGLWKPQAAVAAMPGLMFVTASAAGLRYWQLDRRAAGG
;
A
#
# COMPACT_ATOMS: atom_id res chain seq x y z
N MET A 1 -36.66 15.17 -0.38
CA MET A 1 -35.48 14.52 0.22
C MET A 1 -34.82 13.49 -0.72
N SER A 2 -35.58 12.74 -1.51
CA SER A 2 -35.06 11.82 -2.55
C SER A 2 -34.24 12.54 -3.63
N ASP A 3 -34.75 13.65 -4.17
CA ASP A 3 -34.17 14.31 -5.35
C ASP A 3 -32.84 15.00 -5.04
N GLU A 4 -32.70 15.58 -3.84
CA GLU A 4 -31.44 16.16 -3.37
C GLU A 4 -30.38 15.06 -3.14
N LEU A 5 -30.78 13.90 -2.63
CA LEU A 5 -29.89 12.77 -2.43
C LEU A 5 -29.45 12.17 -3.78
N GLU A 6 -30.34 12.10 -4.77
CA GLU A 6 -30.00 11.64 -6.13
C GLU A 6 -29.03 12.59 -6.83
N ARG A 7 -29.25 13.90 -6.72
CA ARG A 7 -28.32 14.92 -7.22
C ARG A 7 -26.95 14.82 -6.54
N ALA A 8 -26.92 14.67 -5.22
CA ALA A 8 -25.67 14.46 -4.48
C ALA A 8 -24.95 13.16 -4.91
N LYS A 9 -25.69 12.06 -5.12
CA LYS A 9 -25.13 10.80 -5.65
C LYS A 9 -24.54 10.96 -7.05
N ALA A 10 -25.18 11.74 -7.92
CA ALA A 10 -24.69 12.00 -9.28
C ALA A 10 -23.40 12.84 -9.27
N ASN A 11 -23.34 13.88 -8.42
CA ASN A 11 -22.15 14.71 -8.22
C ASN A 11 -20.98 13.88 -7.66
N GLU A 12 -21.26 13.02 -6.67
CA GLU A 12 -20.24 12.15 -6.08
C GLU A 12 -19.69 11.14 -7.10
N ARG A 13 -20.53 10.57 -7.98
CA ARG A 13 -20.05 9.70 -9.08
C ARG A 13 -19.09 10.44 -10.02
N ARG A 14 -19.39 11.69 -10.37
CA ARG A 14 -18.53 12.52 -11.23
C ARG A 14 -17.20 12.82 -10.54
N ARG A 15 -17.23 13.16 -9.25
CA ARG A 15 -16.04 13.39 -8.43
C ARG A 15 -15.18 12.13 -8.32
N VAL A 16 -15.77 10.97 -7.99
CA VAL A 16 -15.06 9.69 -7.94
C VAL A 16 -14.41 9.35 -9.28
N ARG A 17 -15.10 9.61 -10.40
CA ARG A 17 -14.52 9.40 -11.73
C ARG A 17 -13.31 10.30 -11.99
N ARG A 18 -13.37 11.58 -11.59
CA ARG A 18 -12.23 12.52 -11.68
C ARG A 18 -11.06 12.08 -10.80
N LEU A 19 -11.34 11.62 -9.58
CA LEU A 19 -10.32 11.07 -8.66
C LEU A 19 -9.69 9.78 -9.19
N GLN A 20 -10.46 8.92 -9.84
CA GLN A 20 -9.93 7.72 -10.51
C GLN A 20 -9.03 8.10 -11.69
N MET A 21 -9.42 9.10 -12.48
CA MET A 21 -8.59 9.62 -13.56
C MET A 21 -7.29 10.26 -13.04
N SER A 22 -7.36 11.05 -11.95
CA SER A 22 -6.15 11.62 -11.35
C SER A 22 -5.26 10.54 -10.73
N ALA A 23 -5.82 9.54 -10.04
CA ALA A 23 -5.07 8.40 -9.53
C ALA A 23 -4.42 7.58 -10.65
N ALA A 24 -5.11 7.37 -11.77
CA ALA A 24 -4.55 6.71 -12.94
C ALA A 24 -3.38 7.52 -13.54
N LEU A 25 -3.54 8.84 -13.66
CA LEU A 25 -2.46 9.74 -14.08
C LEU A 25 -1.25 9.67 -13.14
N GLY A 26 -1.47 9.66 -11.83
CA GLY A 26 -0.41 9.50 -10.84
C GLY A 26 0.30 8.16 -10.93
N GLY A 27 -0.45 7.08 -11.16
CA GLY A 27 0.10 5.74 -11.38
C GLY A 27 0.98 5.67 -12.64
N VAL A 28 0.49 6.23 -13.76
CA VAL A 28 1.27 6.34 -15.01
C VAL A 28 2.52 7.20 -14.79
N GLY A 29 2.39 8.35 -14.12
CA GLY A 29 3.50 9.22 -13.78
C GLY A 29 4.58 8.52 -12.97
N LEU A 30 4.19 7.73 -11.97
CA LEU A 30 5.11 6.95 -11.14
C LEU A 30 5.85 5.88 -11.97
N THR A 31 5.14 5.16 -12.84
CA THR A 31 5.77 4.17 -13.74
C THR A 31 6.73 4.82 -14.73
N ALA A 32 6.36 5.97 -15.31
CA ALA A 32 7.23 6.72 -16.23
C ALA A 32 8.47 7.26 -15.51
N ALA A 33 8.31 7.79 -14.29
CA ALA A 33 9.42 8.27 -13.48
C ALA A 33 10.41 7.15 -13.17
N PHE A 34 9.89 5.98 -12.76
CA PHE A 34 10.70 4.81 -12.46
C PHE A 34 11.44 4.27 -13.69
N CYS A 35 10.75 4.14 -14.84
CA CYS A 35 11.36 3.75 -16.10
C CYS A 35 12.44 4.74 -16.56
N GLY A 36 12.20 6.04 -16.42
CA GLY A 36 13.17 7.09 -16.75
C GLY A 36 14.45 6.97 -15.94
N VAL A 37 14.35 6.78 -14.63
CA VAL A 37 15.51 6.57 -13.74
C VAL A 37 16.28 5.29 -14.10
N LEU A 38 15.59 4.20 -14.43
CA LEU A 38 16.24 2.97 -14.87
C LEU A 38 17.00 3.13 -16.19
N MET A 39 16.43 3.88 -17.15
CA MET A 39 17.09 4.17 -18.43
C MET A 39 18.32 5.06 -18.24
N VAL A 40 18.26 6.05 -17.35
CA VAL A 40 19.43 6.88 -17.00
C VAL A 40 20.55 6.04 -16.39
N LYS A 41 20.23 5.08 -15.53
CA LYS A 41 21.24 4.23 -14.86
C LYS A 41 21.87 3.18 -15.76
N ARG A 42 21.20 2.76 -16.84
CA ARG A 42 21.64 1.65 -17.71
C ARG A 42 22.04 2.08 -19.12
N GLY A 43 21.69 3.29 -19.52
CA GLY A 43 21.91 3.79 -20.87
C GLY A 43 23.19 4.60 -21.02
N GLU A 44 23.68 4.71 -22.25
CA GLU A 44 24.80 5.56 -22.63
C GLU A 44 24.38 6.55 -23.72
N GLY A 45 24.91 7.78 -23.70
CA GLY A 45 24.60 8.80 -24.70
C GLY A 45 23.12 9.22 -24.72
N ARG A 46 22.46 9.10 -25.88
CA ARG A 46 21.09 9.62 -26.11
C ARG A 46 20.01 8.98 -25.22
N THR A 47 20.21 7.75 -24.76
CA THR A 47 19.25 7.06 -23.87
C THR A 47 19.21 7.67 -22.47
N VAL A 48 20.30 8.30 -22.02
CA VAL A 48 20.36 8.99 -20.74
C VAL A 48 19.50 10.25 -20.77
N ILE A 49 19.59 11.03 -21.86
CA ILE A 49 18.77 12.24 -22.06
C ILE A 49 17.29 11.86 -22.14
N ALA A 50 16.95 10.85 -22.93
CA ALA A 50 15.58 10.35 -23.03
C ALA A 50 15.03 9.84 -21.69
N GLY A 51 15.84 9.11 -20.93
CA GLY A 51 15.49 8.64 -19.58
C GLY A 51 15.30 9.80 -18.58
N GLY A 52 16.14 10.84 -18.66
CA GLY A 52 16.02 12.02 -17.80
C GLY A 52 14.74 12.81 -18.07
N VAL A 53 14.40 13.03 -19.35
CA VAL A 53 13.16 13.69 -19.76
C VAL A 53 11.93 12.87 -19.35
N LEU A 54 11.94 11.56 -19.58
CA LEU A 54 10.86 10.67 -19.16
C LEU A 54 10.69 10.67 -17.63
N GLY A 55 11.81 10.69 -16.90
CA GLY A 55 11.85 10.78 -15.44
C GLY A 55 11.17 12.04 -14.91
N LEU A 56 11.54 13.20 -15.46
CA LEU A 56 10.97 14.51 -15.12
C LEU A 56 9.48 14.59 -15.46
N LEU A 57 9.08 14.14 -16.65
CA LEU A 57 7.67 14.11 -17.05
C LEU A 57 6.83 13.23 -16.13
N GLY A 58 7.36 12.08 -15.70
CA GLY A 58 6.72 11.20 -14.74
C GLY A 58 6.50 11.88 -13.37
N LEU A 59 7.52 12.61 -12.89
CA LEU A 59 7.42 13.39 -11.64
C LEU A 59 6.42 14.55 -11.75
N CYS A 60 6.38 15.26 -12.88
CA CYS A 60 5.38 16.30 -13.13
C CYS A 60 3.96 15.74 -13.15
N ALA A 61 3.74 14.59 -13.81
CA ALA A 61 2.45 13.92 -13.82
C ALA A 61 2.01 13.50 -12.41
N LEU A 62 2.95 13.03 -11.58
CA LEU A 62 2.71 12.74 -10.16
C LEU A 62 2.29 13.99 -9.39
N ALA A 63 3.02 15.10 -9.53
CA ALA A 63 2.70 16.36 -8.85
C ALA A 63 1.31 16.89 -9.26
N VAL A 64 1.01 16.88 -10.56
CA VAL A 64 -0.31 17.27 -11.09
C VAL A 64 -1.41 16.34 -10.56
N SER A 65 -1.17 15.03 -10.50
CA SER A 65 -2.15 14.09 -9.95
C SER A 65 -2.45 14.36 -8.47
N MET A 66 -1.45 14.77 -7.70
CA MET A 66 -1.56 15.08 -6.29
C MET A 66 -2.36 16.37 -6.07
N VAL A 67 -2.06 17.42 -6.85
CA VAL A 67 -2.82 18.68 -6.84
C VAL A 67 -4.29 18.44 -7.25
N LEU A 68 -4.53 17.69 -8.32
CA LEU A 68 -5.90 17.33 -8.73
C LEU A 68 -6.62 16.48 -7.68
N GLY A 69 -5.90 15.63 -6.96
CA GLY A 69 -6.44 14.89 -5.82
C GLY A 69 -6.88 15.81 -4.68
N MET A 70 -6.08 16.82 -4.35
CA MET A 70 -6.40 17.81 -3.31
C MET A 70 -7.57 18.71 -3.71
N LEU A 71 -7.62 19.15 -4.97
CA LEU A 71 -8.70 19.99 -5.48
C LEU A 71 -10.05 19.25 -5.58
N ASN A 72 -10.02 17.93 -5.78
CA ASN A 72 -11.23 17.10 -5.75
C ASN A 72 -11.47 16.47 -4.36
N GLY A 73 -11.07 17.16 -3.30
CA GLY A 73 -11.27 16.77 -1.90
C GLY A 73 -12.75 16.56 -1.50
N PRO A 74 -13.02 15.99 -0.32
CA PRO A 74 -14.38 15.71 0.13
C PRO A 74 -15.18 17.01 0.32
N ASP A 75 -16.33 17.08 -0.35
CA ASP A 75 -17.31 18.17 -0.22
C ASP A 75 -18.53 17.73 0.62
N SER A 76 -19.38 18.68 1.00
CA SER A 76 -20.65 18.51 1.72
C SER A 76 -21.59 17.45 1.12
N ASP A 77 -21.64 17.33 -0.22
CA ASP A 77 -22.37 16.28 -0.94
C ASP A 77 -21.80 14.87 -0.65
N THR A 78 -20.49 14.76 -0.47
CA THR A 78 -19.80 13.52 -0.08
C THR A 78 -20.28 13.06 1.29
N ILE A 79 -20.35 13.99 2.24
CA ILE A 79 -20.76 13.72 3.62
C ILE A 79 -22.22 13.27 3.66
N ARG A 80 -23.10 13.92 2.88
CA ARG A 80 -24.52 13.52 2.75
C ARG A 80 -24.68 12.13 2.14
N VAL A 81 -23.94 11.83 1.07
CA VAL A 81 -23.97 10.49 0.44
C VAL A 81 -23.39 9.42 1.35
N GLU A 82 -22.35 9.74 2.12
CA GLU A 82 -21.71 8.82 3.08
C GLU A 82 -22.60 8.56 4.31
N GLN A 83 -23.26 9.59 4.85
CA GLN A 83 -24.26 9.47 5.91
C GLN A 83 -25.50 8.67 5.47
N ALA A 84 -25.89 8.78 4.20
CA ALA A 84 -27.00 8.01 3.64
C ALA A 84 -26.64 6.57 3.24
N LYS A 85 -25.34 6.23 3.13
CA LYS A 85 -24.86 4.91 2.66
C LYS A 85 -24.52 3.93 3.77
N GLY A 86 -24.26 4.37 5.00
CA GLY A 86 -23.84 3.44 6.05
C GLY A 86 -23.81 4.03 7.45
N GLY A 87 -24.06 3.17 8.43
CA GLY A 87 -23.95 3.53 9.85
C GLY A 87 -22.51 3.82 10.25
N TYR A 88 -22.32 4.36 11.45
CA TYR A 88 -20.98 4.64 12.02
C TYR A 88 -20.01 3.45 11.90
N ARG A 89 -20.53 2.22 12.07
CA ARG A 89 -19.78 0.96 11.95
C ARG A 89 -19.15 0.76 10.57
N ASP A 90 -19.93 0.91 9.51
CA ASP A 90 -19.49 0.62 8.14
C ASP A 90 -18.41 1.62 7.70
N ASN A 91 -18.55 2.88 8.13
CA ASN A 91 -17.55 3.91 7.88
C ASN A 91 -16.22 3.61 8.57
N VAL A 92 -16.24 3.08 9.80
CA VAL A 92 -15.03 2.66 10.52
C VAL A 92 -14.38 1.45 9.86
N GLN A 93 -15.18 0.45 9.45
CA GLN A 93 -14.68 -0.75 8.75
C GLN A 93 -14.02 -0.38 7.41
N LYS A 94 -14.68 0.45 6.60
CA LYS A 94 -14.18 0.91 5.30
C LYS A 94 -12.91 1.74 5.43
N LYS A 95 -12.84 2.69 6.38
CA LYS A 95 -11.61 3.46 6.64
C LYS A 95 -10.44 2.56 7.01
N ARG A 96 -10.70 1.54 7.82
CA ARG A 96 -9.68 0.56 8.22
C ARG A 96 -9.21 -0.28 7.03
N ALA A 97 -10.12 -0.80 6.22
CA ALA A 97 -9.78 -1.56 5.02
C ALA A 97 -8.93 -0.72 4.05
N VAL A 98 -9.27 0.56 3.85
CA VAL A 98 -8.48 1.49 3.01
C VAL A 98 -7.09 1.73 3.59
N SER A 99 -6.97 1.90 4.91
CA SER A 99 -5.67 2.05 5.58
C SER A 99 -4.76 0.83 5.36
N MET A 100 -5.31 -0.38 5.39
CA MET A 100 -4.56 -1.62 5.10
C MET A 100 -4.05 -1.70 3.65
N ALA A 101 -4.68 -1.02 2.70
CA ALA A 101 -4.23 -0.95 1.31
C ALA A 101 -3.22 0.17 1.06
N ILE A 102 -3.33 1.30 1.77
CA ILE A 102 -2.48 2.49 1.57
C ILE A 102 -1.17 2.38 2.36
N MET A 103 -1.21 1.87 3.60
CA MET A 103 -0.01 1.79 4.44
C MET A 103 1.17 1.09 3.76
N PRO A 104 0.99 -0.08 3.10
CA PRO A 104 2.07 -0.69 2.34
C PRO A 104 2.76 0.26 1.35
N LEU A 105 1.99 1.04 0.60
CA LEU A 105 2.53 1.99 -0.38
C LEU A 105 3.39 3.06 0.29
N THR A 106 2.93 3.61 1.42
CA THR A 106 3.70 4.60 2.19
C THR A 106 4.95 4.00 2.85
N SER A 107 4.90 2.72 3.20
CA SER A 107 5.98 1.99 3.87
C SER A 107 7.06 1.45 2.93
N LEU A 108 6.81 1.47 1.62
CA LEU A 108 7.67 0.84 0.61
C LEU A 108 9.09 1.45 0.60
N ILE A 109 9.19 2.76 0.82
CA ILE A 109 10.50 3.45 0.88
C ILE A 109 11.34 2.99 2.08
N LEU A 110 10.70 2.77 3.24
CA LEU A 110 11.36 2.29 4.45
C LEU A 110 11.87 0.86 4.27
N VAL A 111 11.09 0.01 3.60
CA VAL A 111 11.49 -1.37 3.31
C VAL A 111 12.62 -1.42 2.29
N TYR A 112 12.60 -0.54 1.28
CA TYR A 112 13.70 -0.41 0.34
C TYR A 112 15.00 0.01 1.03
N LEU A 113 14.94 1.01 1.92
CA LEU A 113 16.08 1.43 2.72
C LEU A 113 16.58 0.29 3.63
N GLY A 114 15.69 -0.42 4.33
CA GLY A 114 16.06 -1.56 5.16
C GLY A 114 16.66 -2.72 4.38
N THR A 115 16.15 -3.02 3.18
CA THR A 115 16.70 -4.02 2.24
C THR A 115 18.13 -3.65 1.81
N ARG A 116 18.34 -2.38 1.44
CA ARG A 116 19.67 -1.88 1.04
C ARG A 116 20.66 -1.94 2.20
N SER A 117 20.23 -1.55 3.39
CA SER A 117 21.07 -1.60 4.59
C SER A 117 21.37 -3.05 5.01
N ALA A 118 20.41 -3.97 4.91
CA ALA A 118 20.64 -5.40 5.13
C ALA A 118 21.67 -5.99 4.14
N TRP A 119 21.64 -5.55 2.88
CA TRP A 119 22.67 -5.91 1.90
C TRP A 119 24.05 -5.38 2.30
N ALA A 120 24.16 -4.12 2.72
CA ALA A 120 25.43 -3.51 3.14
C ALA A 120 26.02 -4.23 4.36
N ILE A 121 25.20 -4.55 5.36
CA ILE A 121 25.59 -5.31 6.55
C ILE A 121 26.10 -6.70 6.17
N ALA A 122 25.34 -7.45 5.36
CA ALA A 122 25.73 -8.79 4.92
C ALA A 122 26.99 -8.76 4.03
N GLY A 123 27.22 -7.66 3.33
CA GLY A 123 28.42 -7.37 2.55
C GLY A 123 29.66 -6.99 3.37
N GLY A 124 29.53 -6.85 4.70
CA GLY A 124 30.62 -6.38 5.57
C GLY A 124 30.91 -4.88 5.48
N GLN A 125 30.03 -4.11 4.83
CA GLN A 125 30.14 -2.66 4.63
C GLN A 125 29.14 -1.87 5.49
N GLY A 126 28.47 -2.53 6.44
CA GLY A 126 27.38 -1.94 7.21
C GLY A 126 27.88 -1.00 8.30
N ASN A 127 27.31 0.21 8.33
CA ASN A 127 27.52 1.18 9.41
C ASN A 127 26.43 1.07 10.49
N TRP A 128 26.59 1.78 11.61
CA TRP A 128 25.59 1.81 12.68
C TRP A 128 24.20 2.30 12.20
N ASP A 129 24.17 3.19 11.21
CA ASP A 129 22.93 3.66 10.59
C ASP A 129 22.23 2.58 9.77
N ASP A 130 22.99 1.69 9.12
CA ASP A 130 22.44 0.57 8.38
C ASP A 130 21.76 -0.43 9.31
N TRP A 131 22.34 -0.68 10.49
CA TRP A 131 21.71 -1.54 11.50
C TRP A 131 20.36 -1.01 11.96
N LYS A 132 20.26 0.30 12.19
CA LYS A 132 18.99 0.96 12.54
C LYS A 132 17.94 0.79 11.42
N MET A 133 18.33 1.02 10.16
CA MET A 133 17.41 0.91 9.02
C MET A 133 17.01 -0.54 8.72
N ALA A 134 17.94 -1.49 8.83
CA ALA A 134 17.67 -2.91 8.67
C ALA A 134 16.70 -3.42 9.75
N ALA A 135 16.83 -2.96 11.00
CA ALA A 135 15.92 -3.32 12.08
C ALA A 135 14.52 -2.68 11.95
N LEU A 136 14.42 -1.48 11.37
CA LEU A 136 13.16 -0.76 11.21
C LEU A 136 12.21 -1.44 10.21
N SER A 137 12.75 -2.09 9.17
CA SER A 137 11.91 -2.70 8.12
C SER A 137 11.05 -3.88 8.59
N PRO A 138 11.55 -4.83 9.41
CA PRO A 138 10.73 -5.83 10.09
C PRO A 138 9.63 -5.24 10.97
N VAL A 139 9.93 -4.14 11.68
CA VAL A 139 8.95 -3.45 12.55
C VAL A 139 7.76 -2.95 11.73
N VAL A 140 8.02 -2.30 10.59
CA VAL A 140 6.99 -1.80 9.69
C VAL A 140 6.11 -2.96 9.17
N SER A 141 6.72 -4.07 8.79
CA SER A 141 6.00 -5.27 8.35
C SER A 141 5.14 -5.87 9.48
N GLY A 142 5.66 -5.86 10.71
CA GLY A 142 4.93 -6.27 11.92
C GLY A 142 3.71 -5.40 12.20
N VAL A 143 3.84 -4.08 12.06
CA VAL A 143 2.72 -3.13 12.23
C VAL A 143 1.60 -3.41 11.22
N LEU A 144 1.95 -3.61 9.94
CA LEU A 144 0.99 -3.99 8.90
C LEU A 144 0.25 -5.29 9.27
N LEU A 145 0.95 -6.28 9.78
CA LEU A 145 0.38 -7.57 10.16
C LEU A 145 -0.49 -7.47 11.44
N MET A 146 -0.11 -6.62 12.40
CA MET A 146 -0.91 -6.30 13.58
C MET A 146 -2.24 -5.65 13.20
N MET A 147 -2.26 -4.78 12.20
CA MET A 147 -3.49 -4.18 11.69
C MET A 147 -4.44 -5.23 11.10
N VAL A 148 -3.92 -6.18 10.31
CA VAL A 148 -4.74 -7.24 9.69
C VAL A 148 -5.28 -8.22 10.73
N THR A 149 -4.45 -8.62 11.68
CA THR A 149 -4.84 -9.53 12.76
C THR A 149 -5.79 -8.86 13.77
N GLY A 150 -5.71 -7.54 13.90
CA GLY A 150 -6.50 -6.74 14.82
C GLY A 150 -5.91 -6.61 16.22
N PHE A 151 -4.62 -6.90 16.38
CA PHE A 151 -3.91 -6.77 17.66
C PHE A 151 -3.79 -5.32 18.12
N ASP A 152 -3.80 -4.37 17.20
CA ASP A 152 -3.82 -2.93 17.44
C ASP A 152 -5.06 -2.46 18.23
N ILE A 153 -6.16 -3.19 18.16
CA ILE A 153 -7.46 -2.80 18.75
C ILE A 153 -7.70 -3.44 20.11
N ARG A 154 -6.76 -4.23 20.63
CA ARG A 154 -6.93 -5.01 21.85
C ARG A 154 -7.30 -4.17 23.09
N GLY A 155 -6.94 -2.88 23.11
CA GLY A 155 -7.25 -1.94 24.18
C GLY A 155 -8.66 -1.30 24.12
N ASP A 156 -9.30 -1.24 22.96
CA ASP A 156 -10.57 -0.52 22.78
C ASP A 156 -11.75 -1.49 22.60
N ARG A 157 -12.50 -1.73 23.69
CA ARG A 157 -13.65 -2.63 23.71
C ARG A 157 -14.79 -2.17 22.80
N ARG A 158 -14.98 -0.86 22.60
CA ARG A 158 -16.05 -0.34 21.73
C ARG A 158 -15.70 -0.62 20.27
N LEU A 159 -14.47 -0.30 19.91
CA LEU A 159 -13.95 -0.51 18.56
C LEU A 159 -13.87 -1.99 18.20
N LYS A 160 -13.50 -2.84 19.16
CA LYS A 160 -13.50 -4.31 19.04
C LYS A 160 -14.90 -4.85 18.69
N ARG A 161 -15.95 -4.44 19.40
CA ARG A 161 -17.33 -4.85 19.11
C ARG A 161 -17.81 -4.42 17.72
N LEU A 162 -17.32 -3.31 17.20
CA LEU A 162 -17.68 -2.81 15.87
C LEU A 162 -16.94 -3.55 14.72
N LEU A 163 -15.79 -4.16 15.01
CA LEU A 163 -14.85 -4.71 14.02
C LEU A 163 -14.63 -6.23 14.13
N GLU A 164 -15.27 -6.91 15.07
CA GLU A 164 -15.22 -8.37 15.25
C GLU A 164 -16.58 -9.02 14.97
N ASP A 165 -17.15 -8.70 13.81
CA ASP A 165 -18.30 -9.40 13.26
C ASP A 165 -17.84 -10.72 12.59
N GLU A 166 -18.73 -11.69 12.43
CA GLU A 166 -18.41 -12.98 11.79
C GLU A 166 -17.83 -12.79 10.38
N LEU A 167 -18.37 -11.82 9.64
CA LEU A 167 -17.88 -11.47 8.30
C LEU A 167 -16.43 -10.98 8.35
N THR A 168 -16.11 -10.05 9.27
CA THR A 168 -14.75 -9.51 9.41
C THR A 168 -13.74 -10.58 9.85
N LEU A 169 -14.16 -11.53 10.70
CA LEU A 169 -13.35 -12.67 11.11
C LEU A 169 -13.03 -13.60 9.93
N SER A 170 -14.01 -13.86 9.07
CA SER A 170 -13.80 -14.66 7.85
C SER A 170 -12.82 -13.98 6.88
N PHE A 171 -12.90 -12.65 6.74
CA PHE A 171 -11.97 -11.87 5.92
C PHE A 171 -10.54 -11.92 6.47
N ARG A 172 -10.36 -11.78 7.80
CA ARG A 172 -9.05 -11.91 8.44
C ARG A 172 -8.46 -13.30 8.20
N ARG A 173 -9.24 -14.36 8.36
CA ARG A 173 -8.77 -15.74 8.09
C ARG A 173 -8.34 -15.91 6.64
N SER A 174 -9.15 -15.48 5.68
CA SER A 174 -8.76 -15.56 4.25
C SER A 174 -7.51 -14.74 3.94
N ALA A 175 -7.39 -13.53 4.50
CA ALA A 175 -6.22 -12.68 4.34
C ALA A 175 -4.94 -13.32 4.90
N LEU A 176 -5.03 -13.91 6.09
CA LEU A 176 -3.90 -14.61 6.73
C LEU A 176 -3.51 -15.87 5.96
N ASN A 177 -4.46 -16.63 5.41
CA ASN A 177 -4.14 -17.78 4.55
C ASN A 177 -3.40 -17.34 3.28
N THR A 178 -3.80 -16.22 2.66
CA THR A 178 -3.05 -15.66 1.52
C THR A 178 -1.65 -15.21 1.94
N ALA A 179 -1.52 -14.56 3.09
CA ALA A 179 -0.22 -14.18 3.63
C ALA A 179 0.69 -15.40 3.84
N LEU A 180 0.16 -16.48 4.43
CA LEU A 180 0.88 -17.72 4.65
C LEU A 180 1.34 -18.37 3.34
N GLY A 181 0.48 -18.39 2.32
CA GLY A 181 0.86 -18.85 0.98
C GLY A 181 2.00 -18.04 0.37
N VAL A 182 1.94 -16.71 0.47
CA VAL A 182 2.99 -15.80 -0.01
C VAL A 182 4.28 -15.97 0.78
N ALA A 183 4.20 -16.14 2.10
CA ALA A 183 5.34 -16.37 2.97
C ALA A 183 6.05 -17.68 2.60
N LEU A 184 5.30 -18.78 2.41
CA LEU A 184 5.88 -20.07 2.01
C LEU A 184 6.57 -19.97 0.66
N ALA A 185 5.92 -19.40 -0.35
CA ALA A 185 6.50 -19.22 -1.67
C ALA A 185 7.76 -18.33 -1.62
N GLY A 186 7.71 -17.24 -0.86
CA GLY A 186 8.84 -16.33 -0.71
C GLY A 186 9.99 -16.92 0.10
N MET A 187 9.73 -17.76 1.10
CA MET A 187 10.76 -18.51 1.83
C MET A 187 11.53 -19.47 0.90
N VAL A 188 10.85 -20.12 -0.05
CA VAL A 188 11.52 -20.95 -1.07
C VAL A 188 12.44 -20.08 -1.95
N VAL A 189 11.99 -18.90 -2.36
CA VAL A 189 12.82 -17.95 -3.13
C VAL A 189 14.04 -17.49 -2.32
N VAL A 190 13.84 -17.10 -1.06
CA VAL A 190 14.95 -16.69 -0.17
C VAL A 190 15.93 -17.84 0.07
N PHE A 191 15.43 -19.07 0.20
CA PHE A 191 16.27 -20.26 0.35
C PHE A 191 17.16 -20.48 -0.88
N VAL A 192 16.58 -20.46 -2.08
CA VAL A 192 17.33 -20.59 -3.34
C VAL A 192 18.34 -19.44 -3.51
N LEU A 193 17.96 -18.21 -3.17
CA LEU A 193 18.87 -17.07 -3.16
C LEU A 193 20.01 -17.27 -2.16
N GLY A 194 19.75 -17.85 -0.99
CA GLY A 194 20.75 -18.11 0.04
C GLY A 194 21.78 -19.15 -0.37
N LEU A 195 21.35 -20.18 -1.11
CA LEU A 195 22.24 -21.18 -1.69
C LEU A 195 23.20 -20.58 -2.72
N TRP A 196 22.74 -19.58 -3.48
CA TRP A 196 23.57 -18.94 -4.51
C TRP A 196 24.43 -17.80 -3.95
N LYS A 197 23.83 -16.88 -3.20
CA LYS A 197 24.47 -15.74 -2.53
C LYS A 197 23.83 -15.49 -1.16
N PRO A 198 24.49 -15.88 -0.05
CA PRO A 198 23.97 -15.67 1.30
C PRO A 198 23.59 -14.21 1.59
N GLN A 199 24.36 -13.26 1.05
CA GLN A 199 24.11 -11.82 1.18
C GLN A 199 22.75 -11.41 0.58
N ALA A 200 22.35 -12.03 -0.53
CA ALA A 200 21.08 -11.75 -1.18
C ALA A 200 19.90 -12.27 -0.36
N ALA A 201 20.05 -13.41 0.32
CA ALA A 201 19.00 -13.93 1.20
C ALA A 201 18.75 -13.00 2.39
N VAL A 202 19.80 -12.52 3.05
CA VAL A 202 19.68 -11.58 4.18
C VAL A 202 18.99 -10.28 3.73
N ALA A 203 19.38 -9.75 2.57
CA ALA A 203 18.75 -8.57 2.00
C ALA A 203 17.30 -8.79 1.56
N ALA A 204 16.93 -10.01 1.13
CA ALA A 204 15.58 -10.32 0.69
C ALA A 204 14.57 -10.48 1.84
N MET A 205 15.02 -10.77 3.06
CA MET A 205 14.16 -11.01 4.23
C MET A 205 13.23 -9.83 4.56
N PRO A 206 13.70 -8.57 4.65
CA PRO A 206 12.81 -7.42 4.87
C PRO A 206 11.75 -7.26 3.77
N GLY A 207 12.14 -7.48 2.51
CA GLY A 207 11.22 -7.48 1.37
C GLY A 207 10.16 -8.58 1.46
N LEU A 208 10.56 -9.80 1.85
CA LEU A 208 9.64 -10.92 2.06
C LEU A 208 8.62 -10.64 3.15
N MET A 209 9.06 -10.12 4.30
CA MET A 209 8.17 -9.75 5.41
C MET A 209 7.15 -8.70 4.96
N PHE A 210 7.60 -7.69 4.23
CA PHE A 210 6.74 -6.64 3.71
C PHE A 210 5.73 -7.16 2.69
N VAL A 211 6.16 -7.96 1.71
CA VAL A 211 5.28 -8.53 0.68
C VAL A 211 4.22 -9.44 1.32
N THR A 212 4.61 -10.23 2.32
CA THR A 212 3.70 -11.08 3.10
C THR A 212 2.64 -10.25 3.82
N ALA A 213 3.05 -9.22 4.57
CA ALA A 213 2.12 -8.36 5.31
C ALA A 213 1.21 -7.56 4.38
N SER A 214 1.76 -7.06 3.27
CA SER A 214 1.02 -6.32 2.24
C SER A 214 -0.01 -7.19 1.53
N ALA A 215 0.33 -8.44 1.22
CA ALA A 215 -0.60 -9.40 0.63
C ALA A 215 -1.81 -9.65 1.53
N ALA A 216 -1.58 -9.76 2.85
CA ALA A 216 -2.64 -9.89 3.84
C ALA A 216 -3.57 -8.66 3.83
N GLY A 217 -2.99 -7.45 3.92
CA GLY A 217 -3.76 -6.19 3.92
C GLY A 217 -4.54 -5.95 2.63
N LEU A 218 -3.92 -6.20 1.48
CA LEU A 218 -4.56 -6.09 0.16
C LEU A 218 -5.68 -7.10 -0.02
N ARG A 219 -5.47 -8.36 0.42
CA ARG A 219 -6.52 -9.38 0.34
C ARG A 219 -7.72 -9.01 1.21
N TYR A 220 -7.48 -8.52 2.42
CA TYR A 220 -8.54 -8.04 3.31
C TYR A 220 -9.36 -6.93 2.64
N TRP A 221 -8.68 -5.91 2.11
CA TRP A 221 -9.34 -4.79 1.42
C TRP A 221 -10.13 -5.22 0.17
N GLN A 222 -9.63 -6.19 -0.60
CA GLN A 222 -10.35 -6.73 -1.75
C GLN A 222 -11.66 -7.42 -1.34
N LEU A 223 -11.65 -8.17 -0.23
CA LEU A 223 -12.84 -8.85 0.29
C LEU A 223 -13.87 -7.84 0.82
N ASP A 224 -13.42 -6.81 1.55
CA ASP A 224 -14.26 -5.71 2.03
C ASP A 224 -14.95 -4.98 0.85
N ARG A 225 -14.22 -4.70 -0.23
CA ARG A 225 -14.80 -4.09 -1.44
C ARG A 225 -15.81 -4.96 -2.15
N ARG A 226 -15.61 -6.29 -2.18
CA ARG A 226 -16.57 -7.22 -2.80
C ARG A 226 -17.86 -7.29 -2.01
N ALA A 227 -17.78 -7.26 -0.68
CA ALA A 227 -18.95 -7.26 0.20
C ALA A 227 -19.73 -5.94 0.15
N ALA A 228 -19.04 -4.80 -0.06
CA ALA A 228 -19.69 -3.49 -0.19
C ALA A 228 -20.26 -3.19 -1.60
N GLY A 229 -19.94 -4.03 -2.59
CA GLY A 229 -20.37 -3.89 -3.99
C GLY A 229 -21.46 -4.86 -4.44
N GLY A 230 -21.86 -5.80 -3.57
CA GLY A 230 -23.06 -6.61 -3.72
C GLY A 230 -24.23 -5.98 -3.00
#